data_AF-A0A7S2VZU6-F1
#
_entry.id   AF-A0A7S2VZU6-F1
#
_cell.length_a   1.000
_cell.length_b   1.000
_cell.length_c   1.000
_cell.angle_alpha   90.00
_cell.angle_beta   90.00
_cell.angle_gamma   90.00
#
_symmetry.space_group_name_H-M   'P 1'
#
loop_
_entity.id
_entity.type
_entity.pdbx_description
1 polymer ?
#
loop_
_entity_poly.entity_id
_entity_poly.type
_entity_poly.pdbx_seq_one_letter_code
_entity_poly.pdbx_strand_id
1 'polypeptide(L)'
;MISILGNNLFIPDENNLTNPLPSPESLVGMVVLKGRRPDLFEDDKTEYDESLDSDEDTVYTDSILADDRDDQSDHLLQYHEQPKKGKLSRTIAPSLAKITLFHGTSFADFGQSMQMPIFYMHSFEESKVRKLCKQHKMQEFLFYNQSHMSRVYPSGKRIDSSNYSPMLAWATGCQMAALNFQTTDVQMRLNDGRFRENGGCGYICKPSSLMICDDVMWLPVSLTIRILSGSCLPKPKGNKKGEVIDPYVKVSLYDVNKDTGKEVITE
;
A
#
# COMPACT_ATOMS: atom_id res chain seq x y z
N MET A 1 14.36 -15.38 -14.72
CA MET A 1 14.37 -13.90 -14.63
C MET A 1 15.50 -13.30 -15.44
N ILE A 2 16.77 -13.59 -15.14
CA ILE A 2 17.92 -13.06 -15.89
C ILE A 2 17.81 -13.31 -17.40
N SER A 3 17.47 -14.53 -17.82
CA SER A 3 17.32 -14.85 -19.26
C SER A 3 16.13 -14.17 -19.95
N ILE A 4 15.11 -13.75 -19.19
CA ILE A 4 13.86 -13.20 -19.75
C ILE A 4 13.93 -11.67 -19.77
N LEU A 5 14.32 -11.08 -18.63
CA LEU A 5 14.40 -9.63 -18.46
C LEU A 5 15.72 -9.07 -19.02
N GLY A 6 16.77 -9.88 -19.10
CA GLY A 6 18.06 -9.49 -19.69
C GLY A 6 18.58 -8.17 -19.11
N ASN A 7 18.84 -7.21 -20.02
CA ASN A 7 19.35 -5.88 -19.68
C ASN A 7 18.32 -4.99 -18.97
N ASN A 8 17.05 -5.39 -18.92
CA ASN A 8 16.00 -4.67 -18.20
C ASN A 8 15.89 -5.13 -16.73
N LEU A 9 16.69 -6.09 -16.25
CA LEU A 9 16.70 -6.44 -14.83
C LEU A 9 17.73 -5.60 -14.08
N PHE A 10 17.29 -4.87 -13.06
CA PHE A 10 18.19 -4.18 -12.16
C PHE A 10 18.86 -5.15 -11.20
N ILE A 11 20.20 -5.11 -11.13
CA ILE A 11 20.99 -5.88 -10.18
C ILE A 11 21.68 -4.88 -9.25
N PRO A 12 21.32 -4.82 -7.96
CA PRO A 12 21.89 -3.85 -7.03
C PRO A 12 23.37 -4.12 -6.76
N ASP A 13 24.17 -3.06 -6.73
CA ASP A 13 25.54 -3.08 -6.22
C ASP A 13 25.60 -2.65 -4.74
N GLU A 14 26.79 -2.66 -4.13
CA GLU A 14 26.98 -2.22 -2.73
C GLU A 14 26.62 -0.74 -2.53
N ASN A 15 26.79 0.11 -3.55
CA ASN A 15 26.43 1.52 -3.46
C ASN A 15 24.92 1.70 -3.39
N ASN A 16 24.14 0.92 -4.13
CA ASN A 16 22.68 0.95 -4.07
C ASN A 16 22.12 0.47 -2.72
N LEU A 17 22.94 -0.23 -1.94
CA LEU A 17 22.59 -0.76 -0.62
C LEU A 17 23.07 0.14 0.53
N THR A 18 23.93 1.13 0.25
CA THR A 18 24.56 2.02 1.25
C THR A 18 24.28 3.52 1.03
N ASN A 19 23.94 3.92 -0.19
CA ASN A 19 23.56 5.29 -0.57
C ASN A 19 22.04 5.44 -0.70
N PRO A 20 21.48 6.66 -0.88
CA PRO A 20 20.04 6.86 -1.08
C PRO A 20 19.49 5.94 -2.19
N LEU A 21 18.22 5.56 -2.05
CA LEU A 21 17.56 4.69 -3.03
C LEU A 21 17.69 5.27 -4.45
N PRO A 22 17.89 4.42 -5.48
CA PRO A 22 17.98 4.90 -6.86
C PRO A 22 16.75 5.72 -7.25
N SER A 23 16.96 6.81 -7.99
CA SER A 23 15.87 7.65 -8.48
C SER A 23 15.09 6.94 -9.59
N PRO A 24 13.81 7.28 -9.82
CA PRO A 24 13.06 6.76 -10.97
C PRO A 24 13.77 7.00 -12.31
N GLU A 25 14.46 8.15 -12.46
CA GLU A 25 15.25 8.47 -13.66
C GLU A 25 16.42 7.50 -13.87
N SER A 26 17.13 7.14 -12.79
CA SER A 26 18.24 6.17 -12.86
C SER A 26 17.78 4.74 -13.17
N LEU A 27 16.48 4.45 -13.00
CA LEU A 27 15.88 3.13 -13.20
C LEU A 27 14.99 3.07 -14.45
N VAL A 28 15.08 4.04 -15.36
CA VAL A 28 14.28 4.04 -16.59
C VAL A 28 14.50 2.76 -17.39
N GLY A 29 13.39 2.07 -17.70
CA GLY A 29 13.40 0.81 -18.44
C GLY A 29 13.86 -0.40 -17.62
N MET A 30 14.08 -0.25 -16.31
CA MET A 30 14.53 -1.32 -15.43
C MET A 30 13.36 -1.92 -14.63
N VAL A 31 13.48 -3.21 -14.36
CA VAL A 31 12.64 -4.00 -13.47
C VAL A 31 13.43 -4.24 -12.20
N VAL A 32 12.89 -3.79 -11.08
CA VAL A 32 13.49 -3.95 -9.75
C VAL A 32 12.77 -5.06 -9.01
N LEU A 33 13.52 -5.92 -8.33
CA LEU A 33 12.95 -6.99 -7.52
C LEU A 33 12.84 -6.58 -6.05
N LYS A 34 11.66 -6.84 -5.50
CA LYS A 34 11.38 -6.88 -4.06
C LYS A 34 11.23 -8.33 -3.64
N GLY A 35 11.88 -8.72 -2.55
CA GLY A 35 11.88 -10.08 -2.03
C GLY A 35 12.56 -10.14 -0.68
N ARG A 36 12.74 -11.34 -0.11
CA ARG A 36 13.59 -11.50 1.06
C ARG A 36 15.05 -11.65 0.64
N ARG A 37 15.96 -11.31 1.55
CA ARG A 37 17.42 -11.36 1.34
C ARG A 37 18.10 -11.83 2.64
N PRO A 38 19.16 -12.66 2.58
CA PRO A 38 20.16 -12.78 3.65
C PRO A 38 20.60 -11.41 4.12
N ASP A 39 20.60 -11.19 5.44
CA ASP A 39 21.16 -9.97 6.01
C ASP A 39 22.62 -9.87 5.55
N LEU A 40 23.00 -8.72 5.00
CA LEU A 40 24.31 -8.50 4.37
C LEU A 40 25.51 -8.75 5.30
N PHE A 41 25.26 -8.98 6.59
CA PHE A 41 26.23 -9.09 7.66
C PHE A 41 26.19 -10.42 8.42
N GLU A 42 25.37 -11.39 8.02
CA GLU A 42 25.35 -12.72 8.62
C GLU A 42 25.61 -13.81 7.56
N ASP A 43 26.69 -14.57 7.78
CA ASP A 43 27.17 -15.66 6.91
C ASP A 43 26.04 -16.64 6.53
N ASP A 44 25.80 -16.80 5.22
CA ASP A 44 25.22 -17.89 4.40
C ASP A 44 24.24 -18.95 5.00
N LYS A 45 23.73 -18.79 6.22
CA LYS A 45 22.92 -19.77 6.96
C LYS A 45 21.93 -19.14 7.95
N THR A 46 21.36 -17.98 7.63
CA THR A 46 20.26 -17.44 8.44
C THR A 46 19.00 -18.26 8.21
N GLU A 47 18.57 -19.00 9.23
CA GLU A 47 17.28 -19.69 9.27
C GLU A 47 16.15 -18.66 9.44
N TYR A 48 15.14 -18.72 8.58
CA TYR A 48 14.03 -17.76 8.56
C TYR A 48 12.77 -18.33 9.18
N ASP A 49 12.09 -17.53 10.00
CA ASP A 49 10.84 -17.89 10.67
C ASP A 49 9.61 -17.32 9.93
N GLU A 50 8.81 -18.20 9.32
CA GLU A 50 7.52 -17.87 8.69
C GLU A 50 6.42 -17.47 9.70
N SER A 51 6.57 -17.71 11.01
CA SER A 51 5.52 -17.33 11.98
C SER A 51 5.42 -15.82 12.25
N LEU A 52 6.41 -15.06 11.78
CA LEU A 52 6.40 -13.60 11.75
C LEU A 52 5.78 -13.04 10.45
N ASP A 53 5.31 -13.93 9.58
CA ASP A 53 4.93 -13.70 8.19
C ASP A 53 3.41 -13.89 7.99
N SER A 54 2.58 -13.15 8.74
CA SER A 54 1.14 -13.07 8.45
C SER A 54 0.83 -12.27 7.16
N ASP A 55 1.71 -12.32 6.18
CA ASP A 55 1.61 -11.70 4.86
C ASP A 55 1.51 -12.77 3.74
N GLU A 56 1.37 -14.07 4.07
CA GLU A 56 1.01 -15.09 3.09
C GLU A 56 -0.46 -14.97 2.67
N ASP A 57 -0.66 -14.91 1.35
CA ASP A 57 -1.88 -15.22 0.60
C ASP A 57 -2.39 -16.64 0.93
N THR A 58 -2.82 -16.85 2.18
CA THR A 58 -3.60 -18.02 2.55
C THR A 58 -5.01 -17.80 2.02
N VAL A 59 -5.40 -18.64 1.05
CA VAL A 59 -6.79 -18.80 0.63
C VAL A 59 -7.56 -19.24 1.88
N TYR A 60 -8.14 -18.26 2.58
CA TYR A 60 -9.06 -18.52 3.68
C TYR A 60 -10.34 -19.08 3.07
N THR A 61 -10.47 -20.41 3.08
CA THR A 61 -11.78 -21.04 3.00
C THR A 61 -12.52 -20.74 4.30
N ASP A 62 -13.41 -19.76 4.19
CA ASP A 62 -14.70 -19.65 4.88
C ASP A 62 -14.69 -19.68 6.42
N SER A 63 -14.83 -18.50 7.01
CA SER A 63 -15.69 -18.31 8.18
C SER A 63 -16.03 -16.83 8.34
N ILE A 64 -17.21 -16.46 7.84
CA ILE A 64 -17.96 -15.27 8.22
C ILE A 64 -18.05 -15.22 9.75
N LEU A 65 -17.57 -14.14 10.37
CA LEU A 65 -18.29 -13.48 11.45
C LEU A 65 -18.02 -11.97 11.41
N ALA A 66 -19.14 -11.26 11.26
CA ALA A 66 -19.27 -9.85 11.59
C ALA A 66 -18.96 -9.65 13.07
N ASP A 67 -18.33 -8.53 13.41
CA ASP A 67 -18.57 -7.96 14.73
C ASP A 67 -18.54 -6.43 14.67
N ASP A 68 -19.74 -5.88 14.62
CA ASP A 68 -20.18 -4.65 15.27
C ASP A 68 -21.64 -4.94 15.66
N ARG A 69 -21.86 -5.56 16.83
CA ARG A 69 -23.02 -5.30 17.70
C ARG A 69 -22.97 -6.11 19.00
N ASP A 70 -23.08 -5.38 20.12
CA ASP A 70 -23.50 -5.88 21.43
C ASP A 70 -24.79 -6.71 21.32
N ASP A 71 -24.80 -7.98 21.77
CA ASP A 71 -25.74 -8.49 22.77
C ASP A 71 -25.52 -9.97 23.15
N GLN A 72 -25.91 -10.30 24.38
CA GLN A 72 -25.74 -11.57 25.09
C GLN A 72 -26.37 -12.80 24.39
N SER A 73 -25.60 -13.88 24.22
CA SER A 73 -26.06 -15.26 24.51
C SER A 73 -24.94 -16.29 24.42
N ASP A 74 -24.84 -17.11 25.47
CA ASP A 74 -23.93 -18.26 25.60
C ASP A 74 -24.28 -19.39 24.61
N HIS A 75 -23.34 -19.76 23.75
CA HIS A 75 -23.26 -21.11 23.21
C HIS A 75 -21.80 -21.56 23.05
N LEU A 76 -21.37 -22.42 23.98
CA LEU A 76 -20.08 -23.10 23.99
C LEU A 76 -20.01 -24.10 22.82
N LEU A 77 -19.17 -23.82 21.82
CA LEU A 77 -18.68 -24.83 20.89
C LEU A 77 -17.18 -25.02 21.11
N GLN A 78 -16.83 -26.25 21.45
CA GLN A 78 -15.51 -26.71 21.86
C GLN A 78 -14.53 -26.71 20.68
N TYR A 79 -13.45 -25.94 20.81
CA TYR A 79 -12.38 -25.83 19.82
C TYR A 79 -11.53 -27.10 19.80
N HIS A 80 -11.38 -27.72 18.63
CA HIS A 80 -10.26 -28.62 18.34
C HIS A 80 -9.09 -27.76 17.84
N GLU A 81 -8.10 -27.52 18.71
CA GLU A 81 -6.78 -27.02 18.29
C GLU A 81 -6.16 -28.04 17.33
N GLN A 82 -6.05 -27.68 16.05
CA GLN A 82 -5.17 -28.41 15.16
C GLN A 82 -3.71 -28.04 15.47
N PRO A 83 -2.79 -29.01 15.48
CA PRO A 83 -1.40 -28.76 15.84
C PRO A 83 -0.75 -27.79 14.86
N LYS A 84 -0.13 -26.73 15.39
CA LYS A 84 0.72 -25.81 14.63
C LYS A 84 1.79 -26.62 13.90
N LYS A 85 1.66 -26.75 12.57
CA LYS A 85 2.71 -27.34 11.72
C LYS A 85 4.00 -26.55 11.97
N GLY A 86 5.10 -27.26 12.21
CA GLY A 86 6.40 -26.68 12.57
C GLY A 86 6.91 -25.69 11.53
N LYS A 87 7.63 -24.66 12.00
CA LYS A 87 8.25 -23.60 11.18
C LYS A 87 9.16 -24.24 10.13
N LEU A 88 8.83 -24.10 8.85
CA LEU A 88 9.77 -24.45 7.78
C LEU A 88 10.71 -23.26 7.57
N SER A 89 11.95 -23.38 8.05
CA SER A 89 13.01 -22.46 7.65
C SER A 89 13.38 -22.72 6.18
N ARG A 90 13.09 -21.75 5.31
CA ARG A 90 13.48 -21.81 3.89
C ARG A 90 14.66 -20.90 3.64
N THR A 91 15.78 -21.48 3.24
CA THR A 91 16.97 -20.75 2.76
C THR A 91 16.66 -20.08 1.42
N ILE A 92 16.93 -18.78 1.31
CA ILE A 92 16.78 -18.01 0.08
C ILE A 92 17.95 -18.34 -0.84
N ALA A 93 17.68 -18.67 -2.11
CA ALA A 93 18.74 -18.95 -3.07
C ALA A 93 19.66 -17.71 -3.23
N PRO A 94 21.00 -17.84 -3.09
CA PRO A 94 21.92 -16.72 -3.21
C PRO A 94 21.81 -15.96 -4.54
N SER A 95 21.49 -16.68 -5.63
CA SER A 95 21.26 -16.08 -6.95
C SER A 95 20.03 -15.16 -6.99
N LEU A 96 19.00 -15.42 -6.17
CA LEU A 96 17.82 -14.57 -6.06
C LEU A 96 18.08 -13.38 -5.14
N ALA A 97 18.78 -13.62 -4.02
CA ALA A 97 19.21 -12.56 -3.11
C ALA A 97 20.05 -11.48 -3.82
N LYS A 98 20.98 -11.90 -4.69
CA LYS A 98 21.86 -11.02 -5.46
C LYS A 98 21.11 -10.03 -6.36
N ILE A 99 19.95 -10.41 -6.88
CA ILE A 99 19.16 -9.57 -7.81
C ILE A 99 18.02 -8.83 -7.10
N THR A 100 17.91 -8.92 -5.77
CA THR A 100 16.85 -8.29 -4.97
C THR A 100 17.34 -6.97 -4.38
N LEU A 101 16.71 -5.85 -4.77
CA LEU A 101 16.98 -4.53 -4.19
C LEU A 101 16.23 -4.36 -2.87
N PHE A 102 14.90 -4.46 -2.91
CA PHE A 102 14.07 -4.22 -1.73
C PHE A 102 13.95 -5.48 -0.88
N HIS A 103 14.50 -5.45 0.32
CA HIS A 103 14.38 -6.52 1.31
C HIS A 103 13.05 -6.37 2.07
N GLY A 104 12.12 -7.29 1.85
CA GLY A 104 10.87 -7.34 2.61
C GLY A 104 11.10 -7.91 4.01
N THR A 105 10.75 -7.14 5.04
CA THR A 105 10.87 -7.56 6.44
C THR A 105 9.60 -7.24 7.25
N SER A 106 9.39 -7.95 8.35
CA SER A 106 8.27 -7.74 9.25
C SER A 106 8.43 -6.43 10.01
N PHE A 107 7.32 -5.75 10.24
CA PHE A 107 7.29 -4.50 11.01
C PHE A 107 7.10 -4.78 12.50
N ALA A 108 8.09 -4.43 13.32
CA ALA A 108 7.97 -4.41 14.77
C ALA A 108 7.45 -3.05 15.26
N ASP A 109 8.26 -2.01 15.12
CA ASP A 109 7.94 -0.63 15.43
C ASP A 109 8.80 0.35 14.62
N PHE A 110 8.38 1.62 14.54
CA PHE A 110 9.08 2.64 13.76
C PHE A 110 10.49 2.96 14.29
N GLY A 111 10.73 2.86 15.61
CA GLY A 111 12.03 3.15 16.22
C GLY A 111 13.11 2.16 15.81
N GLN A 112 12.78 0.86 15.80
CA GLN A 112 13.65 -0.17 15.22
C GLN A 112 13.75 -0.03 13.70
N SER A 113 12.63 0.19 13.03
CA SER A 113 12.58 0.25 11.56
C SER A 113 13.46 1.37 11.00
N MET A 114 13.53 2.52 11.68
CA MET A 114 14.38 3.65 11.31
C MET A 114 15.88 3.36 11.39
N GLN A 115 16.30 2.33 12.12
CA GLN A 115 17.70 1.92 12.25
C GLN A 115 18.11 0.87 11.20
N MET A 116 17.14 0.32 10.47
CA MET A 116 17.41 -0.64 9.41
C MET A 116 17.98 0.06 8.17
N PRO A 117 18.66 -0.68 7.27
CA PRO A 117 19.07 -0.13 5.99
C PRO A 117 17.87 0.33 5.15
N ILE A 118 18.03 1.43 4.40
CA ILE A 118 16.92 2.08 3.66
C ILE A 118 16.26 1.22 2.58
N PHE A 119 16.94 0.16 2.13
CA PHE A 119 16.40 -0.81 1.18
C PHE A 119 15.50 -1.86 1.85
N TYR A 120 15.39 -1.86 3.18
CA TYR A 120 14.41 -2.64 3.93
C TYR A 120 13.04 -1.98 3.76
N MET A 121 12.06 -2.81 3.45
CA MET A 121 10.71 -2.37 3.08
C MET A 121 9.68 -3.15 3.90
N HIS A 122 8.72 -2.44 4.49
CA HIS A 122 7.59 -3.06 5.16
C HIS A 122 6.36 -3.14 4.26
N SER A 123 5.60 -4.22 4.41
CA SER A 123 4.26 -4.37 3.83
C SER A 123 3.23 -4.34 4.94
N PHE A 124 2.15 -3.59 4.73
CA PHE A 124 1.10 -3.37 5.72
C PHE A 124 -0.26 -3.72 5.11
N GLU A 125 -1.04 -4.53 5.81
CA GLU A 125 -2.47 -4.60 5.53
C GLU A 125 -3.13 -3.22 5.80
N GLU A 126 -4.10 -2.82 4.99
CA GLU A 126 -4.88 -1.58 5.17
C GLU A 126 -5.39 -1.33 6.60
N SER A 127 -5.74 -2.40 7.33
CA SER A 127 -6.26 -2.31 8.70
C SER A 127 -5.17 -1.93 9.70
N LYS A 128 -3.93 -2.37 9.47
CA LYS A 128 -2.75 -2.01 10.28
C LYS A 128 -2.41 -0.54 10.13
N VAL A 129 -2.50 0.03 8.93
CA VAL A 129 -2.29 1.46 8.70
C VAL A 129 -3.31 2.29 9.51
N ARG A 130 -4.60 1.92 9.42
CA ARG A 130 -5.66 2.57 10.22
C ARG A 130 -5.43 2.44 11.72
N LYS A 131 -4.98 1.27 12.19
CA LYS A 131 -4.67 1.03 13.60
C LYS A 131 -3.52 1.92 14.08
N LEU A 132 -2.42 2.00 13.33
CA LEU A 132 -1.27 2.83 13.66
C LEU A 132 -1.65 4.32 13.73
N CYS A 133 -2.49 4.80 12.81
CA CYS A 133 -2.99 6.18 12.84
C CYS A 133 -3.86 6.45 14.08
N LYS A 134 -4.79 5.53 14.43
CA LYS A 134 -5.60 5.62 15.66
C LYS A 134 -4.75 5.59 16.94
N GLN A 135 -3.56 5.00 16.89
CA GLN A 135 -2.59 4.97 17.98
C GLN A 135 -1.64 6.19 17.98
N HIS A 136 -1.99 7.25 17.24
CA HIS A 136 -1.20 8.48 17.10
C HIS A 136 0.20 8.28 16.51
N LYS A 137 0.39 7.25 15.67
CA LYS A 137 1.68 6.95 15.02
C LYS A 137 1.81 7.50 13.60
N MET A 138 0.90 8.38 13.17
CA MET A 138 0.91 8.94 11.81
C MET A 138 2.20 9.72 11.51
N GLN A 139 2.71 10.51 12.47
CA GLN A 139 3.95 11.28 12.29
C GLN A 139 5.18 10.38 12.17
N GLU A 140 5.25 9.30 12.96
CA GLU A 140 6.33 8.32 12.89
C GLU A 140 6.32 7.59 11.55
N PHE A 141 5.12 7.26 11.05
CA PHE A 141 4.94 6.64 9.74
C PHE A 141 5.39 7.57 8.61
N LEU A 142 5.01 8.85 8.68
CA LEU A 142 5.47 9.87 7.75
C LEU A 142 6.99 9.97 7.73
N PHE A 143 7.62 10.04 8.91
CA PHE A 143 9.06 10.11 9.06
C PHE A 143 9.76 8.88 8.47
N TYR A 144 9.25 7.68 8.75
CA TYR A 144 9.76 6.45 8.13
C TYR A 144 9.71 6.52 6.60
N ASN A 145 8.57 6.93 6.04
CA ASN A 145 8.36 7.01 4.60
C ASN A 145 9.14 8.13 3.90
N GLN A 146 9.89 8.98 4.61
CA GLN A 146 10.80 9.94 3.99
C GLN A 146 12.07 9.29 3.45
N SER A 147 12.54 8.22 4.10
CA SER A 147 13.79 7.53 3.77
C SER A 147 13.58 6.08 3.33
N HIS A 148 12.56 5.41 3.86
CA HIS A 148 12.23 4.03 3.57
C HIS A 148 10.96 3.91 2.72
N MET A 149 10.74 2.73 2.16
CA MET A 149 9.58 2.43 1.33
C MET A 149 8.55 1.61 2.11
N SER A 150 7.27 1.89 1.88
CA SER A 150 6.15 1.11 2.41
C SER A 150 5.19 0.66 1.31
N ARG A 151 4.75 -0.60 1.40
CA ARG A 151 3.63 -1.12 0.62
C ARG A 151 2.41 -1.29 1.51
N VAL A 152 1.28 -0.76 1.08
CA VAL A 152 -0.03 -1.02 1.69
C VAL A 152 -0.83 -1.90 0.75
N TYR A 153 -1.51 -2.92 1.26
CA TYR A 153 -2.29 -3.84 0.45
C TYR A 153 -3.68 -4.13 1.05
N PRO A 154 -4.65 -4.57 0.23
CA PRO A 154 -6.01 -4.82 0.69
C PRO A 154 -6.07 -5.96 1.71
N SER A 155 -7.00 -5.88 2.67
CA SER A 155 -7.20 -6.96 3.66
C SER A 155 -7.64 -8.26 2.99
N GLY A 156 -7.16 -9.41 3.49
CA GLY A 156 -7.61 -10.73 3.05
C GLY A 156 -9.13 -10.96 3.22
N LYS A 157 -9.80 -10.15 4.07
CA LYS A 157 -11.26 -10.13 4.21
C LYS A 157 -11.99 -9.66 2.95
N ARG A 158 -11.30 -8.98 2.03
CA ARG A 158 -11.86 -8.49 0.75
C ARG A 158 -11.82 -9.59 -0.31
N ILE A 159 -12.51 -10.68 -0.03
CA ILE A 159 -12.62 -11.85 -0.92
C ILE A 159 -13.25 -11.50 -2.28
N ASP A 160 -14.02 -10.41 -2.32
CA ASP A 160 -14.66 -9.86 -3.52
C ASP A 160 -13.73 -8.98 -4.36
N SER A 161 -12.45 -8.86 -3.97
CA SER A 161 -11.47 -7.94 -4.58
C SER A 161 -11.86 -6.46 -4.50
N SER A 162 -12.73 -6.06 -3.57
CA SER A 162 -12.97 -4.63 -3.30
C SER A 162 -11.67 -3.91 -2.93
N ASN A 163 -11.62 -2.59 -3.08
CA ASN A 163 -10.46 -1.78 -2.67
C ASN A 163 -10.71 -1.01 -1.37
N TYR A 164 -9.62 -0.77 -0.63
CA TYR A 164 -9.58 0.29 0.37
C TYR A 164 -9.30 1.64 -0.28
N SER A 165 -9.64 2.70 0.43
CA SER A 165 -9.30 4.05 0.02
C SER A 165 -7.79 4.30 0.13
N PRO A 166 -7.10 4.64 -0.97
CA PRO A 166 -5.65 4.84 -0.95
C PRO A 166 -5.25 6.16 -0.26
N MET A 167 -6.23 7.02 0.06
CA MET A 167 -6.00 8.36 0.62
C MET A 167 -5.19 8.31 1.92
N LEU A 168 -5.52 7.41 2.85
CA LEU A 168 -4.78 7.29 4.12
C LEU A 168 -3.35 6.77 3.92
N ALA A 169 -3.14 5.86 2.97
CA ALA A 169 -1.80 5.39 2.63
C ALA A 169 -0.95 6.56 2.08
N TRP A 170 -1.50 7.36 1.15
CA TRP A 170 -0.79 8.53 0.64
C TRP A 170 -0.56 9.61 1.69
N ALA A 171 -1.55 9.85 2.57
CA ALA A 171 -1.46 10.83 3.65
C ALA A 171 -0.42 10.46 4.72
N THR A 172 -0.08 9.17 4.85
CA THR A 172 1.02 8.68 5.70
C THR A 172 2.36 8.61 4.95
N GLY A 173 2.41 9.07 3.70
CA GLY A 173 3.61 9.08 2.87
C GLY A 173 3.93 7.73 2.21
N CYS A 174 3.09 6.71 2.36
CA CYS A 174 3.31 5.41 1.73
C CYS A 174 3.29 5.55 0.21
N GLN A 175 4.30 4.97 -0.43
CA GLN A 175 4.54 5.13 -1.87
C GLN A 175 3.78 4.07 -2.69
N MET A 176 3.64 2.86 -2.15
CA MET A 176 3.04 1.72 -2.85
C MET A 176 1.68 1.37 -2.23
N ALA A 177 0.64 2.15 -2.54
CA ALA A 177 -0.74 1.78 -2.21
C ALA A 177 -1.29 0.78 -3.25
N ALA A 178 -1.11 -0.52 -3.00
CA ALA A 178 -1.54 -1.57 -3.91
C ALA A 178 -3.07 -1.69 -3.89
N LEU A 179 -3.69 -1.76 -5.07
CA LEU A 179 -5.12 -1.93 -5.28
C LEU A 179 -5.38 -3.10 -6.24
N ASN A 180 -6.58 -3.63 -6.19
CA ASN A 180 -7.12 -4.62 -7.12
C ASN A 180 -7.54 -3.93 -8.42
N PHE A 181 -6.65 -3.88 -9.41
CA PHE A 181 -6.86 -3.21 -10.71
C PHE A 181 -8.01 -3.78 -11.54
N GLN A 182 -8.40 -5.03 -11.30
CA GLN A 182 -9.56 -5.67 -11.92
C GLN A 182 -10.90 -5.07 -11.45
N THR A 183 -10.92 -4.40 -10.29
CA THR A 183 -12.14 -3.87 -9.67
C THR A 183 -12.32 -2.40 -10.03
N THR A 184 -13.40 -2.09 -10.75
CA THR A 184 -13.76 -0.71 -11.12
C THR A 184 -14.62 -0.08 -10.03
N ASP A 185 -14.00 0.42 -8.97
CA ASP A 185 -14.66 1.11 -7.86
C ASP A 185 -14.22 2.59 -7.72
N VAL A 186 -14.69 3.26 -6.66
CA VAL A 186 -14.34 4.65 -6.37
C VAL A 186 -12.83 4.80 -6.15
N GLN A 187 -12.23 3.84 -5.45
CA GLN A 187 -10.84 3.84 -5.05
C GLN A 187 -9.91 3.70 -6.26
N MET A 188 -10.29 2.86 -7.22
CA MET A 188 -9.59 2.78 -8.50
C MET A 188 -9.71 4.08 -9.31
N ARG A 189 -10.86 4.77 -9.28
CA ARG A 189 -11.00 6.09 -9.91
C ARG A 189 -10.14 7.15 -9.26
N LEU A 190 -9.98 7.14 -7.93
CA LEU A 190 -9.05 8.02 -7.22
C LEU A 190 -7.60 7.74 -7.63
N ASN A 191 -7.21 6.47 -7.69
CA ASN A 191 -5.88 6.04 -8.15
C ASN A 191 -5.59 6.49 -9.58
N ASP A 192 -6.51 6.20 -10.51
CA ASP A 192 -6.43 6.62 -11.91
C ASP A 192 -6.41 8.15 -12.06
N GLY A 193 -7.17 8.89 -11.24
CA GLY A 193 -7.09 10.35 -11.17
C GLY A 193 -5.71 10.86 -10.73
N ARG A 194 -5.20 10.33 -9.62
CA ARG A 194 -3.90 10.69 -9.03
C ARG A 194 -2.75 10.42 -10.00
N PHE A 195 -2.70 9.22 -10.58
CA PHE A 195 -1.59 8.80 -11.45
C PHE A 195 -1.68 9.28 -12.90
N ARG A 196 -2.72 10.05 -13.29
CA ARG A 196 -2.68 10.86 -14.53
C ARG A 196 -1.76 12.07 -14.41
N GLU A 197 -1.44 12.52 -13.19
CA GLU A 197 -0.44 13.54 -12.96
C GLU A 197 0.93 13.10 -13.49
N ASN A 198 1.84 14.06 -13.66
CA ASN A 198 3.19 13.81 -14.14
C ASN A 198 3.25 12.98 -15.45
N GLY A 199 2.31 13.26 -16.37
CA GLY A 199 2.26 12.61 -17.68
C GLY A 199 1.89 11.13 -17.65
N GLY A 200 1.33 10.61 -16.56
CA GLY A 200 0.92 9.21 -16.49
C GLY A 200 2.07 8.23 -16.27
N CYS A 201 3.25 8.69 -15.82
CA CYS A 201 4.45 7.85 -15.75
C CYS A 201 4.45 6.84 -14.59
N GLY A 202 3.43 6.83 -13.74
CA GLY A 202 3.33 5.96 -12.56
C GLY A 202 4.11 6.43 -11.32
N TYR A 203 4.81 7.57 -11.40
CA TYR A 203 5.54 8.18 -10.27
C TYR A 203 5.11 9.63 -10.11
N ILE A 204 4.80 10.02 -8.87
CA ILE A 204 4.45 11.40 -8.52
C ILE A 204 5.29 11.81 -7.33
N CYS A 205 5.94 12.98 -7.43
CA CYS A 205 6.68 13.52 -6.30
C CYS A 205 5.72 13.76 -5.12
N LYS A 206 6.09 13.26 -3.93
CA LYS A 206 5.39 13.62 -2.70
C LYS A 206 5.45 15.15 -2.52
N PRO A 207 4.36 15.80 -2.09
CA PRO A 207 4.40 17.22 -1.77
C PRO A 207 5.41 17.47 -0.63
N SER A 208 5.96 18.68 -0.59
CA SER A 208 6.96 19.09 0.41
C SER A 208 6.45 18.91 1.85
N SER A 209 5.14 19.01 2.08
CA SER A 209 4.51 18.76 3.38
C SER A 209 4.64 17.32 3.89
N LEU A 210 4.96 16.34 3.04
CA LEU A 210 5.28 14.97 3.45
C LEU A 210 6.78 14.70 3.53
N MET A 211 7.61 15.63 3.05
CA MET A 211 9.07 15.50 2.97
C MET A 211 9.82 16.36 4.01
N ILE A 212 9.25 17.51 4.37
CA ILE A 212 9.85 18.50 5.27
C ILE A 212 9.13 18.41 6.61
N CYS A 213 9.89 18.29 7.70
CA CYS A 213 9.37 18.18 9.07
C CYS A 213 9.16 19.57 9.74
N ASP A 214 9.32 20.65 9.00
CA ASP A 214 9.05 22.01 9.47
C ASP A 214 7.56 22.32 9.37
N ASP A 215 7.09 23.26 10.20
CA ASP A 215 5.74 23.81 10.24
C ASP A 215 5.32 24.40 8.89
N VAL A 216 5.00 23.54 7.92
CA VAL A 216 4.31 23.96 6.71
C VAL A 216 2.96 24.47 7.17
N MET A 217 2.77 25.78 7.11
CA MET A 217 1.49 26.40 7.42
C MET A 217 0.45 25.87 6.44
N TRP A 218 -0.42 24.99 6.94
CA TRP A 218 -1.60 24.54 6.23
C TRP A 218 -2.57 25.70 6.14
N LEU A 219 -2.51 26.44 5.03
CA LEU A 219 -3.46 27.51 4.77
C LEU A 219 -4.77 26.88 4.27
N PRO A 220 -5.90 27.15 4.93
CA PRO A 220 -7.19 26.66 4.46
C PRO A 220 -7.48 27.25 3.08
N VAL A 221 -7.97 26.41 2.17
CA VAL A 221 -8.36 26.81 0.81
C VAL A 221 -9.88 26.73 0.71
N SER A 222 -10.50 27.79 0.20
CA SER A 222 -11.93 27.76 -0.16
C SER A 222 -12.07 27.36 -1.62
N LEU A 223 -12.79 26.26 -1.87
CA LEU A 223 -13.09 25.76 -3.20
C LEU A 223 -14.60 25.89 -3.48
N THR A 224 -14.97 26.63 -4.52
CA THR A 224 -16.36 26.74 -4.98
C THR A 224 -16.49 26.13 -6.37
N ILE A 225 -17.33 25.11 -6.51
CA ILE A 225 -17.61 24.43 -7.79
C ILE A 225 -19.04 24.74 -8.21
N ARG A 226 -19.22 25.32 -9.39
CA ARG A 226 -20.54 25.59 -9.98
C ARG A 226 -20.75 24.69 -11.21
N ILE A 227 -21.72 23.80 -11.14
CA ILE A 227 -22.14 22.97 -12.27
C ILE A 227 -23.03 23.79 -13.19
N LEU A 228 -22.61 23.98 -14.44
CA LEU A 228 -23.34 24.78 -15.41
C LEU A 228 -24.25 23.92 -16.30
N SER A 229 -23.67 22.91 -16.96
CA SER A 229 -24.38 22.04 -17.90
C SER A 229 -23.58 20.76 -18.19
N GLY A 230 -24.26 19.69 -18.63
CA GLY A 230 -23.64 18.52 -19.25
C GLY A 230 -23.94 18.50 -20.76
N SER A 231 -23.01 17.99 -21.57
CA SER A 231 -23.20 17.87 -23.03
C SER A 231 -22.70 16.51 -23.51
N CYS A 232 -23.36 15.94 -24.53
CA CYS A 232 -23.01 14.65 -25.12
C CYS A 232 -22.85 13.50 -24.09
N LEU A 233 -23.67 13.51 -23.03
CA LEU A 233 -23.61 12.49 -21.98
C LEU A 233 -23.95 11.11 -22.57
N PRO A 234 -23.11 10.08 -22.36
CA PRO A 234 -23.33 8.76 -22.91
C PRO A 234 -24.55 8.10 -22.25
N LYS A 235 -25.26 7.25 -23.01
CA LYS A 235 -26.27 6.40 -22.40
C LYS A 235 -25.60 5.35 -21.49
N PRO A 236 -26.28 4.90 -20.42
CA PRO A 236 -25.75 3.90 -19.51
C PRO A 236 -25.24 2.66 -20.25
N LYS A 237 -24.14 2.09 -19.74
CA LYS A 237 -23.49 0.88 -20.29
C LYS A 237 -23.02 1.02 -21.75
N GLY A 238 -22.89 2.25 -22.27
CA GLY A 238 -22.40 2.49 -23.64
C GLY A 238 -23.42 2.20 -24.74
N ASN A 239 -24.71 2.11 -24.40
CA ASN A 239 -25.76 1.79 -25.36
C ASN A 239 -25.91 2.90 -26.43
N LYS A 240 -26.08 2.50 -27.70
CA LYS A 240 -26.33 3.45 -28.81
C LYS A 240 -27.79 3.85 -28.97
N LYS A 241 -28.72 3.05 -28.42
CA LYS A 241 -30.18 3.23 -28.49
C LYS A 241 -30.77 3.14 -27.08
N GLY A 242 -31.98 3.64 -26.91
CA GLY A 242 -32.71 3.62 -25.63
C GLY A 242 -33.28 4.99 -25.29
N GLU A 243 -34.01 5.05 -24.19
CA GLU A 243 -34.68 6.27 -23.70
C GLU A 243 -33.70 7.41 -23.42
N VAL A 244 -34.24 8.63 -23.40
CA VAL A 244 -33.51 9.82 -22.96
C VAL A 244 -33.13 9.63 -21.49
N ILE A 245 -31.94 10.07 -21.11
CA ILE A 245 -31.43 9.90 -19.75
C ILE A 245 -31.83 11.09 -18.88
N ASP A 246 -31.99 10.85 -17.58
CA ASP A 246 -32.20 11.87 -16.55
C ASP A 246 -30.92 11.99 -15.68
N PRO A 247 -29.93 12.80 -16.09
CA PRO A 247 -28.64 12.85 -15.43
C PRO A 247 -28.69 13.73 -14.18
N TYR A 248 -27.85 13.39 -13.20
CA TYR A 248 -27.47 14.28 -12.11
C TYR A 248 -25.95 14.30 -11.98
N VAL A 249 -25.42 15.33 -11.32
CA VAL A 249 -23.99 15.47 -11.03
C VAL A 249 -23.79 15.42 -9.53
N LYS A 250 -22.85 14.58 -9.10
CA LYS A 250 -22.35 14.53 -7.72
C LYS A 250 -20.90 14.98 -7.71
N VAL A 251 -20.57 15.90 -6.81
CA VAL A 251 -19.20 16.32 -6.53
C VAL A 251 -18.83 15.70 -5.19
N SER A 252 -17.60 15.21 -5.07
CA SER A 252 -17.12 14.65 -3.80
C SER A 252 -15.65 15.00 -3.64
N LEU A 253 -15.30 15.59 -2.51
CA LEU A 253 -13.93 15.87 -2.10
C LEU A 253 -13.48 14.76 -1.15
N TYR A 254 -12.34 14.13 -1.46
CA TYR A 254 -11.73 13.10 -0.63
C TYR A 254 -10.49 13.65 0.03
N ASP A 255 -10.41 13.53 1.36
CA ASP A 255 -9.29 14.03 2.16
C ASP A 255 -9.05 13.13 3.38
N VAL A 256 -7.97 13.38 4.12
CA VAL A 256 -7.64 12.71 5.38
C VAL A 256 -7.36 13.75 6.44
N ASN A 257 -8.04 13.64 7.58
CA ASN A 257 -7.73 14.45 8.73
C ASN A 257 -6.33 14.07 9.26
N LYS A 258 -5.39 15.02 9.20
CA LYS A 258 -3.98 14.81 9.56
C LYS A 258 -3.75 14.35 11.01
N ASP A 259 -4.62 14.74 11.94
CA ASP A 259 -4.42 14.48 13.37
C ASP A 259 -4.94 13.08 13.76
N THR A 260 -5.98 12.62 13.06
CA THR A 260 -6.70 11.38 13.39
C THR A 260 -6.52 10.27 12.35
N GLY A 261 -6.00 10.58 11.16
CA GLY A 261 -5.95 9.67 10.02
C GLY A 261 -7.34 9.23 9.53
N LYS A 262 -8.41 9.94 9.91
CA LYS A 262 -9.77 9.64 9.45
C LYS A 262 -10.00 10.23 8.06
N GLU A 263 -10.54 9.41 7.16
CA GLU A 263 -10.99 9.89 5.86
C GLU A 263 -12.18 10.84 6.00
N VAL A 264 -12.13 11.92 5.25
CA VAL A 264 -13.17 12.94 5.17
C VAL A 264 -13.65 12.97 3.73
N ILE A 265 -14.96 12.76 3.55
CA ILE A 265 -15.62 12.89 2.27
C ILE A 265 -16.63 14.03 2.41
N THR A 266 -16.47 15.09 1.63
CA THR A 266 -17.45 16.18 1.55
C THR A 266 -18.18 16.08 0.22
N GLU A 267 -19.52 16.07 0.27
CA GLU A 267 -20.40 15.95 -0.89
C GLU A 267 -21.17 17.25 -1.15
#